data_AF-A0A643BV84-F1
#
_entry.id   AF-A0A643BV84-F1
#
_cell.length_a   1.000
_cell.length_b   1.000
_cell.length_c   1.000
_cell.angle_alpha   90.00
_cell.angle_beta   90.00
_cell.angle_gamma   90.00
#
_symmetry.space_group_name_H-M   'P 1'
#
loop_
_entity.id
_entity.type
_entity.pdbx_description
1 polymer ?
#
loop_
_entity_poly.entity_id
_entity_poly.type
_entity_poly.pdbx_seq_one_letter_code
_entity_poly.pdbx_strand_id
1 'polypeptide(L)'
;MLEPSASMPWFKGWTVSPRNGNASSAMLLEALDCILPPIHPTDKSLCLPLQDIYKIGIGTVPLGRGETGVLKPSMVVTFAPVNITTQVKSVEMHHEALSKALPGDSVGFNVKNMSVKDVRHGNVVGDSKNDPLMEAGGFQLK
;
A
#
# COMPACT_ATOMS: atom_id res chain seq x y z
N MET A 1 -11.29 -11.63 -31.97
CA MET A 1 -11.63 -12.70 -31.01
C MET A 1 -10.53 -13.74 -31.14
N LEU A 2 -9.84 -14.09 -30.05
CA LEU A 2 -8.79 -15.11 -30.09
C LEU A 2 -9.47 -16.49 -30.10
N GLU A 3 -8.84 -17.47 -30.75
CA GLU A 3 -9.36 -18.83 -30.87
C GLU A 3 -8.32 -19.84 -30.35
N PRO A 4 -8.75 -21.04 -29.90
CA PRO A 4 -7.83 -22.09 -29.47
C PRO A 4 -6.94 -22.54 -30.64
N SER A 5 -5.70 -22.93 -30.32
CA SER A 5 -4.75 -23.37 -31.35
C SER A 5 -5.18 -24.66 -32.03
N ALA A 6 -5.37 -24.61 -33.36
CA ALA A 6 -5.66 -25.79 -34.18
C ALA A 6 -4.54 -26.84 -34.17
N SER A 7 -3.32 -26.45 -33.79
CA SER A 7 -2.15 -27.34 -33.71
C SER A 7 -2.10 -28.18 -32.43
N MET A 8 -2.98 -27.91 -31.46
CA MET A 8 -3.00 -28.58 -30.15
C MET A 8 -4.36 -29.24 -29.85
N PRO A 9 -4.83 -30.20 -30.67
CA PRO A 9 -6.14 -30.85 -30.48
C PRO A 9 -6.22 -31.70 -29.20
N TRP A 10 -5.08 -32.06 -28.61
CA TRP A 10 -5.00 -32.84 -27.38
C TRP A 10 -5.22 -32.00 -26.11
N PHE A 11 -5.05 -30.67 -26.18
CA PHE A 11 -5.18 -29.79 -25.03
C PHE A 11 -6.63 -29.31 -24.88
N LYS A 12 -7.30 -29.81 -23.84
CA LYS A 12 -8.71 -29.49 -23.54
C LYS A 12 -8.89 -28.21 -22.73
N GLY A 13 -7.79 -27.52 -22.42
CA GLY A 13 -7.76 -26.36 -21.55
C GLY A 13 -7.33 -26.68 -20.12
N TRP A 14 -7.21 -25.62 -19.34
CA TRP A 14 -6.95 -25.62 -17.91
C TRP A 14 -8.27 -25.39 -17.16
N THR A 15 -8.26 -25.71 -15.87
CA THR A 15 -9.37 -25.42 -14.96
C THR A 15 -8.78 -24.92 -13.65
N VAL A 16 -9.32 -23.82 -13.14
CA VAL A 16 -8.95 -23.24 -11.85
C VAL A 16 -10.22 -23.07 -11.02
N SER A 17 -10.11 -23.35 -9.72
CA SER A 17 -11.18 -23.16 -8.75
C SER A 17 -10.80 -22.07 -7.74
N PRO A 18 -10.75 -20.79 -8.15
CA PRO A 18 -10.51 -19.69 -7.22
C PRO A 18 -11.71 -19.52 -6.29
N ARG A 19 -11.48 -18.82 -5.17
CA ARG A 19 -12.46 -18.63 -4.09
C ARG A 19 -13.78 -17.99 -4.55
N ASN A 20 -13.79 -17.31 -5.70
CA ASN A 20 -14.94 -16.60 -6.27
C ASN A 20 -15.65 -17.31 -7.45
N GLY A 21 -15.26 -18.55 -7.79
CA GLY A 21 -15.96 -19.36 -8.81
C GLY A 21 -15.01 -20.08 -9.76
N ASN A 22 -15.42 -21.26 -10.24
CA ASN A 22 -14.60 -22.07 -11.16
C ASN A 22 -14.51 -21.42 -12.55
N ALA A 23 -13.30 -21.43 -13.12
CA ALA A 23 -13.06 -20.99 -14.49
C ALA A 23 -12.31 -22.08 -15.27
N SER A 24 -12.69 -22.30 -16.53
CA SER A 24 -12.06 -23.26 -17.41
C SER A 24 -11.92 -22.69 -18.81
N SER A 25 -10.72 -22.73 -19.38
CA SER A 25 -10.43 -22.22 -20.72
C SER A 25 -9.21 -22.89 -21.33
N ALA A 26 -9.03 -22.76 -22.64
CA ALA A 26 -7.84 -23.19 -23.37
C ALA A 26 -6.85 -22.06 -23.68
N MET A 27 -7.17 -20.80 -23.34
CA MET A 27 -6.35 -19.64 -23.72
C MET A 27 -5.53 -19.09 -22.56
N LEU A 28 -4.33 -18.57 -22.88
CA LEU A 28 -3.49 -17.88 -21.90
C LEU A 28 -4.09 -16.55 -21.47
N LEU A 29 -4.73 -15.81 -22.40
CA LEU A 29 -5.35 -14.53 -22.07
C LEU A 29 -6.47 -14.71 -21.05
N GLU A 30 -7.34 -15.70 -21.26
CA GLU A 30 -8.40 -16.04 -20.31
C GLU A 30 -7.84 -16.49 -18.95
N ALA A 31 -6.60 -17.02 -18.92
CA ALA A 31 -5.96 -17.42 -17.67
C ALA A 31 -5.51 -16.20 -16.87
N LEU A 32 -5.03 -15.16 -17.56
CA LEU A 32 -4.69 -13.87 -16.95
C LEU A 32 -5.94 -13.15 -16.44
N ASP A 33 -7.04 -13.19 -17.19
CA ASP A 33 -8.32 -12.59 -16.77
C ASP A 33 -8.93 -13.30 -15.55
N CYS A 34 -8.57 -14.57 -15.31
CA CYS A 34 -8.99 -15.32 -14.12
C CYS A 34 -8.19 -15.00 -12.86
N ILE A 35 -7.12 -14.19 -12.96
CA ILE A 35 -6.37 -13.73 -11.79
C ILE A 35 -7.22 -12.71 -11.04
N LEU A 36 -7.64 -13.06 -9.83
CA LEU A 36 -8.35 -12.13 -8.96
C LEU A 36 -7.41 -10.99 -8.55
N PRO A 37 -7.87 -9.73 -8.58
CA PRO A 37 -7.08 -8.63 -8.07
C PRO A 37 -6.80 -8.84 -6.57
N PRO A 38 -5.62 -8.43 -6.07
CA PRO A 38 -5.30 -8.55 -4.66
C PRO A 38 -6.29 -7.74 -3.82
N ILE A 39 -6.67 -8.29 -2.68
CA ILE A 39 -7.54 -7.58 -1.74
C ILE A 39 -6.72 -6.50 -1.06
N HIS A 40 -7.15 -5.25 -1.19
CA HIS A 40 -6.55 -4.13 -0.47
C HIS A 40 -6.82 -4.28 1.03
N PRO A 41 -5.80 -4.39 1.90
CA PRO A 41 -5.98 -4.58 3.34
C PRO A 41 -6.38 -3.28 4.05
N THR A 42 -7.58 -2.77 3.77
CA THR A 42 -8.10 -1.51 4.32
C THR A 42 -8.49 -1.59 5.79
N ASP A 43 -8.88 -2.78 6.26
CA ASP A 43 -9.36 -3.01 7.62
C ASP A 43 -8.22 -3.23 8.63
N LYS A 44 -6.99 -3.36 8.14
CA LYS A 44 -5.79 -3.48 8.98
C LYS A 44 -5.34 -2.11 9.48
N SER A 45 -4.48 -2.09 10.51
CA SER A 45 -3.85 -0.84 10.94
C SER A 45 -3.00 -0.23 9.82
N LEU A 46 -2.85 1.09 9.87
CA LEU A 46 -2.05 1.85 8.94
C LEU A 46 -0.59 1.42 9.03
N CYS A 47 0.00 1.06 7.89
CA CYS A 47 1.43 0.84 7.73
C CYS A 47 1.87 1.44 6.40
N LEU A 48 2.67 2.51 6.48
CA LEU A 48 3.17 3.24 5.33
C LEU A 48 4.69 3.46 5.49
N PRO A 49 5.52 2.61 4.87
CA PRO A 49 6.96 2.81 4.82
C PRO A 49 7.33 4.04 4.01
N LEU A 50 8.20 4.88 4.58
CA LEU A 50 8.69 6.09 3.92
C LEU A 50 9.73 5.75 2.88
N GLN A 51 9.53 6.27 1.66
CA GLN A 51 10.48 6.21 0.57
C GLN A 51 11.39 7.43 0.59
N ASP A 52 10.81 8.62 0.59
CA ASP A 52 11.56 9.88 0.59
C ASP A 52 10.91 10.90 1.53
N ILE A 53 11.69 11.91 1.93
CA ILE A 53 11.19 13.00 2.76
C ILE A 53 11.71 14.31 2.18
N TYR A 54 10.78 15.21 1.88
CA TYR A 54 11.09 16.54 1.34
C TYR A 54 10.72 17.64 2.33
N LYS A 55 11.44 18.76 2.25
CA LYS A 55 11.04 20.02 2.87
C LYS A 55 10.49 20.94 1.79
N ILE A 56 9.19 21.22 1.86
CA ILE A 56 8.48 22.13 0.95
C ILE A 56 8.03 23.32 1.79
N GLY A 57 7.81 24.51 1.21
CA GLY A 57 7.49 25.73 1.99
C GLY A 57 6.37 25.58 3.04
N ILE A 58 5.48 24.58 2.88
CA ILE A 58 4.37 24.26 3.79
C ILE A 58 4.83 23.43 5.03
N GLY A 59 5.95 22.73 4.94
CA GLY A 59 6.48 21.89 6.00
C GLY A 59 7.29 20.69 5.50
N THR A 60 7.34 19.66 6.33
CA THR A 60 7.95 18.37 5.98
C THR A 60 6.90 17.49 5.33
N VAL A 61 7.23 16.95 4.15
CA VAL A 61 6.35 16.10 3.35
C VAL A 61 7.04 14.75 3.17
N PRO A 62 6.71 13.74 3.99
CA PRO A 62 7.10 12.37 3.73
C PRO A 62 6.30 11.80 2.56
N LEU A 63 6.96 10.95 1.79
CA LEU A 63 6.40 10.18 0.70
C LEU A 63 6.54 8.70 1.01
N GLY A 64 5.55 7.93 0.63
CA GLY A 64 5.63 6.49 0.72
C GLY A 64 4.44 5.82 0.09
N ARG A 65 4.48 4.49 0.10
CA ARG A 65 3.40 3.66 -0.41
C ARG A 65 2.65 3.06 0.75
N GLY A 66 1.33 3.22 0.78
CA GLY A 66 0.50 2.59 1.79
C GLY A 66 0.51 1.07 1.59
N GLU A 67 0.95 0.30 2.57
CA GLU A 67 0.94 -1.17 2.49
C GLU A 67 -0.31 -1.74 3.16
N THR A 68 -0.74 -1.16 4.29
CA THR A 68 -1.98 -1.53 4.98
C THR A 68 -2.70 -0.33 5.57
N GLY A 69 -4.00 -0.49 5.82
CA GLY A 69 -4.85 0.53 6.42
C GLY A 69 -5.11 1.74 5.52
N VAL A 70 -5.70 2.78 6.08
CA VAL A 70 -6.11 3.98 5.35
C VAL A 70 -5.52 5.21 6.02
N LEU A 71 -4.85 6.06 5.23
CA LEU A 71 -4.34 7.35 5.71
C LEU A 71 -5.35 8.44 5.36
N LYS A 72 -5.71 9.28 6.33
CA LYS A 72 -6.61 10.42 6.12
C LYS A 72 -6.01 11.71 6.67
N PRO A 73 -6.34 12.87 6.09
CA PRO A 73 -6.08 14.15 6.72
C PRO A 73 -6.63 14.20 8.15
N SER A 74 -5.97 14.97 9.01
CA SER A 74 -6.26 15.12 10.45
C SER A 74 -5.98 13.89 11.33
N MET A 75 -5.57 12.75 10.77
CA MET A 75 -5.12 11.60 11.56
C MET A 75 -3.84 11.93 12.34
N VAL A 76 -3.74 11.36 13.54
CA VAL A 76 -2.53 11.41 14.36
C VAL A 76 -1.76 10.12 14.09
N VAL A 77 -0.53 10.27 13.60
CA VAL A 77 0.31 9.17 13.15
C VAL A 77 1.62 9.14 13.92
N THR A 78 2.13 7.93 14.14
CA THR A 78 3.42 7.68 14.80
C THR A 78 4.42 7.15 13.78
N PHE A 79 5.63 7.69 13.84
CA PHE A 79 6.78 7.29 13.02
C PHE A 79 7.66 6.34 13.84
N ALA A 80 7.80 5.10 13.39
CA ALA A 80 8.70 4.10 13.97
C ALA A 80 9.97 3.98 13.13
N PRO A 81 11.14 3.68 13.74
CA PRO A 81 11.36 3.41 15.17
C PRO A 81 11.56 4.67 16.03
N VAL A 82 11.60 5.86 15.43
CA VAL A 82 11.94 7.12 16.14
C VAL A 82 10.91 7.58 17.18
N ASN A 83 9.74 6.93 17.22
CA ASN A 83 8.63 7.15 18.14
C ASN A 83 8.16 8.61 18.20
N ILE A 84 8.07 9.25 17.03
CA ILE A 84 7.59 10.62 16.89
C ILE A 84 6.12 10.58 16.48
N THR A 85 5.27 11.26 17.25
CA THR A 85 3.83 11.37 16.95
C THR A 85 3.49 12.77 16.45
N THR A 86 2.79 12.85 15.33
CA THR A 86 2.35 14.12 14.75
C THR A 86 1.02 13.97 14.01
N GLN A 87 0.40 15.10 13.67
CA GLN A 87 -0.85 15.15 12.93
C GLN A 87 -0.61 15.39 11.45
N VAL A 88 -1.27 14.59 10.61
CA VAL A 88 -1.32 14.74 9.16
C VAL A 88 -2.25 15.91 8.82
N LYS A 89 -1.76 16.89 8.06
CA LYS A 89 -2.57 18.02 7.58
C LYS A 89 -3.30 17.70 6.29
N SER A 90 -2.56 17.20 5.31
CA SER A 90 -3.04 16.93 3.96
C SER A 90 -2.36 15.67 3.44
N VAL A 91 -3.04 15.02 2.50
CA VAL A 91 -2.54 13.86 1.77
C VAL A 91 -2.73 14.18 0.29
N GLU A 92 -1.71 13.96 -0.51
CA GLU A 92 -1.65 14.31 -1.92
C GLU A 92 -1.08 13.15 -2.74
N MET A 93 -1.64 12.95 -3.94
CA MET A 93 -1.15 11.99 -4.92
C MET A 93 -1.16 12.68 -6.28
N HIS A 94 -0.04 12.66 -6.99
CA HIS A 94 0.08 13.29 -8.33
C HIS A 94 -0.43 14.74 -8.40
N HIS A 95 -0.12 15.56 -7.38
CA HIS A 95 -0.56 16.96 -7.24
C HIS A 95 -2.06 17.17 -7.01
N GLU A 96 -2.81 16.11 -6.67
CA GLU A 96 -4.20 16.20 -6.26
C GLU A 96 -4.36 15.87 -4.78
N ALA A 97 -5.18 16.65 -4.08
CA ALA A 97 -5.49 16.41 -2.68
C ALA A 97 -6.47 15.24 -2.53
N LEU A 98 -6.12 14.29 -1.67
CA LEU A 98 -6.94 13.12 -1.38
C LEU A 98 -7.67 13.26 -0.04
N SER A 99 -8.93 12.82 -0.01
CA SER A 99 -9.71 12.69 1.23
C SER A 99 -9.28 11.48 2.07
N LYS A 100 -8.73 10.45 1.41
CA LYS A 100 -8.13 9.26 1.99
C LYS A 100 -7.16 8.63 1.00
N ALA A 101 -6.08 8.04 1.48
CA ALA A 101 -5.19 7.17 0.72
C ALA A 101 -5.41 5.72 1.12
N LEU A 102 -5.48 4.85 0.12
CA LEU A 102 -5.73 3.42 0.26
C LEU A 102 -4.43 2.61 0.16
N PRO A 103 -4.43 1.33 0.59
CA PRO A 103 -3.29 0.44 0.36
C PRO A 103 -2.99 0.34 -1.13
N GLY A 104 -1.72 0.51 -1.51
CA GLY A 104 -1.24 0.52 -2.88
C GLY A 104 -0.93 1.93 -3.41
N ASP A 105 -1.56 2.97 -2.84
CA ASP A 105 -1.35 4.35 -3.28
C ASP A 105 0.04 4.85 -2.86
N SER A 106 0.71 5.54 -3.79
CA SER A 106 1.96 6.25 -3.51
C SER A 106 1.63 7.72 -3.25
N VAL A 107 1.74 8.14 -2.00
CA VAL A 107 1.23 9.43 -1.54
C VAL A 107 2.29 10.24 -0.83
N GLY A 108 2.20 11.55 -0.99
CA GLY A 108 2.88 12.53 -0.15
C GLY A 108 1.90 13.06 0.88
N PHE A 109 2.33 13.25 2.12
CA PHE A 109 1.46 13.83 3.14
C PHE A 109 2.20 14.86 3.97
N ASN A 110 1.51 15.92 4.34
CA ASN A 110 2.13 17.01 5.10
C ASN A 110 1.91 16.80 6.59
N VAL A 111 2.96 17.01 7.40
CA VAL A 111 2.89 16.89 8.86
C VAL A 111 3.37 18.15 9.57
N LYS A 112 2.81 18.41 10.76
CA LYS A 112 3.20 19.54 11.61
C LYS A 112 4.42 19.22 12.46
N ASN A 113 5.19 20.26 12.80
CA ASN A 113 6.18 20.23 13.88
C ASN A 113 7.21 19.09 13.80
N MET A 114 7.56 18.66 12.59
CA MET A 114 8.54 17.61 12.35
C MET A 114 9.57 18.11 11.35
N SER A 115 10.85 17.88 11.62
CA SER A 115 11.95 18.21 10.72
C SER A 115 12.25 17.03 9.80
N VAL A 116 12.76 17.33 8.60
CA VAL A 116 13.34 16.32 7.68
C VAL A 116 14.51 15.55 8.30
N LYS A 117 15.11 16.04 9.39
CA LYS A 117 16.19 15.36 10.10
C LYS A 117 15.70 14.31 11.09
N ASP A 118 14.44 14.40 11.51
CA ASP A 118 13.87 13.57 12.57
C ASP A 118 13.37 12.22 12.03
N VAL A 119 13.18 12.15 10.71
CA VAL A 119 12.72 10.97 9.99
C VAL A 119 13.61 10.71 8.78
N ARG A 120 13.67 9.46 8.35
CA ARG A 120 14.48 9.04 7.20
C ARG A 120 13.77 7.98 6.39
N HIS A 121 14.29 7.73 5.19
CA HIS A 121 13.90 6.59 4.38
C HIS A 121 13.94 5.29 5.21
N GLY A 122 12.91 4.46 5.07
CA GLY A 122 12.75 3.20 5.79
C GLY A 122 12.07 3.32 7.16
N ASN A 123 11.82 4.53 7.68
CA ASN A 123 10.89 4.68 8.79
C ASN A 123 9.48 4.31 8.35
N VAL A 124 8.65 3.88 9.30
CA VAL A 124 7.30 3.39 9.01
C VAL A 124 6.30 4.22 9.78
N VAL A 125 5.23 4.62 9.09
CA VAL A 125 4.15 5.44 9.65
C VAL A 125 2.93 4.57 9.92
N GLY A 126 2.40 4.69 11.13
CA GLY A 126 1.18 4.01 11.55
C GLY A 126 0.23 4.91 12.31
N ASP A 127 -1.00 4.45 12.54
CA ASP A 127 -1.99 5.17 13.33
C ASP A 127 -1.57 5.13 14.81
N SER A 128 -1.48 6.28 15.46
CA SER A 128 -1.09 6.35 16.87
C SER A 128 -2.13 5.71 17.81
N LYS A 129 -3.38 5.58 17.37
CA LYS A 129 -4.49 5.09 18.20
C LYS A 129 -4.83 3.62 17.96
N ASN A 130 -4.38 3.06 16.85
CA ASN A 130 -4.75 1.71 16.44
C ASN A 130 -3.47 0.92 16.15
N ASP A 131 -3.01 0.15 17.14
CA ASP A 131 -1.78 -0.67 17.04
C ASP A 131 -0.55 0.14 16.58
N PRO A 132 -0.05 1.08 17.41
CA PRO A 132 1.07 1.93 17.05
C PRO A 132 2.35 1.11 16.83
N LEU A 133 3.02 1.38 15.72
CA LEU A 133 4.26 0.69 15.33
C LEU A 133 5.38 0.93 16.34
N MET A 134 6.17 -0.12 16.60
CA MET A 134 7.28 -0.11 17.54
C MET A 134 8.58 -0.57 16.88
N GLU A 135 9.71 -0.21 17.48
CA GLU A 135 11.02 -0.72 17.10
C GLU A 135 11.11 -2.23 17.36
N ALA A 136 11.64 -2.98 16.40
CA ALA A 136 11.89 -4.41 16.56
C ALA A 136 13.23 -4.64 17.26
N GLY A 137 13.22 -5.25 18.45
CA GLY A 137 14.46 -5.68 19.13
C GLY A 137 15.13 -6.91 18.49
N GLY A 138 14.36 -7.69 17.72
CA GLY A 138 14.83 -8.85 16.98
C GLY A 138 13.64 -9.60 16.37
N PHE A 139 13.85 -10.29 15.26
CA PHE A 139 12.82 -11.13 14.63
C PHE A 139 13.47 -12.35 13.98
N GLN A 140 12.72 -13.47 13.95
CA GLN A 140 13.16 -14.68 13.29
C GLN A 140 12.68 -14.67 11.85
N LEU A 141 13.60 -14.92 10.93
CA LEU A 141 13.30 -15.18 9.52
C LEU A 141 13.19 -16.70 9.32
N LYS A 142 12.24 -17.12 8.48
CA LYS A 142 12.11 -18.51 8.02
C LYS A 142 13.00 -18.75 6.82
#